data_AF-A0A0F6QLJ7-F1
#
_entry.id   AF-A0A0F6QLJ7-F1
#
_cell.length_a   1.000
_cell.length_b   1.000
_cell.length_c   1.000
_cell.angle_alpha   90.00
_cell.angle_beta   90.00
_cell.angle_gamma   90.00
#
_symmetry.space_group_name_H-M   'P 1'
#
loop_
_entity.id
_entity.type
_entity.pdbx_description
1 polymer ?
#
loop_
_entity_poly.entity_id
_entity_poly.type
_entity_poly.pdbx_seq_one_letter_code
_entity_poly.pdbx_strand_id
1 'polypeptide(L)' 'KYWCWCFWSLEVEVLDLPGAKEIPIRAWDETLNTHLEKLIWNVM' A
#
# COMPACT_ATOMS: atom_id res chain seq x y z
N LYS A 1 -7.80 -18.63 4.93
CA LYS A 1 -7.43 -18.83 3.51
C LYS A 1 -8.06 -17.71 2.70
N TYR A 2 -7.28 -16.67 2.41
CA TYR A 2 -7.72 -15.52 1.61
C TYR A 2 -7.01 -15.60 0.25
N TRP A 3 -7.78 -15.84 -0.81
CA TRP A 3 -7.26 -16.03 -2.17
C TRP A 3 -7.77 -14.97 -3.14
N CYS A 4 -8.63 -14.08 -2.66
CA CYS A 4 -9.17 -12.95 -3.41
C CYS A 4 -8.60 -11.65 -2.83
N TRP A 5 -8.61 -10.59 -3.63
CA TRP A 5 -8.28 -9.25 -3.17
C TRP A 5 -9.31 -8.74 -2.17
N CYS A 6 -8.88 -7.80 -1.32
CA CYS A 6 -9.73 -7.10 -0.38
C CYS A 6 -9.80 -5.62 -0.75
N PHE A 7 -10.96 -5.01 -0.54
CA PHE A 7 -11.13 -3.56 -0.61
C PHE A 7 -10.79 -2.94 0.75
N TRP A 8 -10.17 -1.77 0.72
CA TRP A 8 -9.89 -0.97 1.91
C TRP A 8 -10.18 0.50 1.62
N SER A 9 -10.52 1.25 2.67
CA SER A 9 -10.80 2.68 2.61
C SER A 9 -10.27 3.37 3.86
N LEU A 10 -9.79 4.61 3.70
CA LEU A 10 -9.36 5.47 4.79
C LEU A 10 -9.90 6.88 4.54
N GLU A 11 -10.59 7.43 5.53
CA GLU A 11 -11.01 8.82 5.52
C GLU A 11 -9.84 9.70 5.95
N VAL A 12 -9.55 10.73 5.15
CA VAL A 12 -8.48 11.71 5.39
C VAL A 12 -9.02 13.12 5.21
N GLU A 13 -8.46 14.09 5.93
CA GLU A 13 -8.87 15.48 5.78
C GLU A 13 -8.47 16.03 4.40
N VAL A 14 -9.43 16.66 3.73
CA VAL A 14 -9.21 17.23 2.38
C VAL A 14 -8.12 18.31 2.40
N LEU A 15 -7.91 18.98 3.53
CA LEU A 15 -6.88 20.01 3.72
C LEU A 15 -5.45 19.45 3.64
N ASP A 16 -5.25 18.16 3.87
CA ASP A 16 -3.92 17.53 3.84
C ASP A 16 -3.50 17.11 2.41
N LEU A 17 -4.47 16.99 1.49
CA LEU A 17 -4.22 16.54 0.11
C LEU A 17 -3.43 17.54 -0.76
N PRO A 18 -3.67 18.87 -0.72
CA PRO A 18 -2.97 19.83 -1.57
C PRO A 18 -1.46 19.93 -1.31
N GLY A 19 -1.00 19.56 -0.10
CA GLY A 19 0.41 19.56 0.27
C GLY A 19 1.12 18.21 0.06
N ALA A 20 0.36 17.13 -0.17
CA ALA A 20 0.91 15.80 -0.32
C ALA A 20 1.48 15.61 -1.73
N LYS A 21 2.75 15.19 -1.82
CA LYS A 21 3.40 14.87 -3.10
C LYS A 21 2.98 13.49 -3.61
N GLU A 22 2.80 12.54 -2.70
CA GLU A 22 2.51 11.14 -2.99
C GLU A 22 1.69 10.53 -1.84
N ILE A 23 0.92 9.48 -2.13
CA ILE A 23 0.12 8.73 -1.15
C ILE A 23 0.52 7.26 -1.22
N PRO A 24 1.63 6.85 -0.57
CA PRO A 24 2.08 5.46 -0.59
C PRO A 24 1.22 4.59 0.33
N ILE A 25 0.91 3.38 -0.12
CA ILE A 25 0.11 2.39 0.62
C ILE A 25 0.95 1.12 0.78
N ARG A 26 0.91 0.51 1.97
CA ARG A 26 1.53 -0.80 2.22
C ARG A 26 0.55 -1.72 2.93
N ALA A 27 0.44 -2.93 2.42
CA ALA A 27 -0.31 -4.03 3.05
C ALA A 27 0.67 -5.01 3.72
N TRP A 28 0.19 -5.65 4.78
CA TRP A 28 0.88 -6.71 5.52
C TRP A 28 0.04 -7.99 5.42
N ASP A 29 0.68 -9.14 5.31
CA ASP A 29 -0.01 -10.44 5.42
C ASP A 29 -0.02 -10.97 6.86
N GLU A 30 -0.70 -12.10 7.09
CA GLU A 30 -0.82 -12.75 8.41
C GLU A 30 0.54 -13.20 8.98
N THR A 31 1.55 -13.36 8.10
CA THR A 31 2.92 -13.76 8.47
C THR A 31 3.89 -12.58 8.56
N LEU A 32 3.36 -11.34 8.57
CA LEU A 32 4.12 -10.10 8.63
C LEU A 32 5.04 -9.85 7.43
N ASN A 33 4.73 -10.40 6.25
CA ASN A 33 5.39 -10.00 5.01
C ASN A 33 4.83 -8.66 4.54
N THR A 34 5.71 -7.79 4.08
CA THR A 34 5.38 -6.44 3.61
C THR A 34 5.90 -6.20 2.21
N HIS A 35 5.20 -5.35 1.45
CA HIS A 35 5.73 -4.83 0.19
C HIS A 35 7.04 -4.09 0.43
N LEU A 36 8.04 -4.32 -0.44
CA LEU A 36 9.34 -3.65 -0.37
C LEU A 36 9.21 -2.17 -0.75
N GLU A 37 10.04 -1.31 -0.17
CA GLU A 37 10.02 0.13 -0.47
C GLU A 37 10.50 0.44 -1.91
N LYS A 38 11.41 -0.39 -2.43
CA LYS A 38 11.96 -0.24 -3.79
C LYS A 38 11.63 -1.49 -4.58
N LEU A 39 11.14 -1.32 -5.80
CA LEU A 39 10.95 -2.43 -6.72
C LEU A 39 12.31 -3.09 -6.97
N ILE A 40 12.41 -4.40 -6.72
CA ILE A 40 13.56 -5.20 -7.17
C ILE A 40 13.23 -5.67 -8.57
N TRP A 41 14.03 -5.23 -9.54
CA TRP A 41 13.92 -5.70 -10.92
C TRP A 41 14.61 -7.06 -11.05
N ASN A 42 13.94 -8.03 -11.67
CA ASN A 42 14.55 -9.30 -12.06
C ASN A 42 14.52 -9.42 -13.59
N VAL A 43 15.33 -10.34 -14.14
CA VAL A 43 15.53 -10.50 -15.59
C VAL A 43 14.30 -11.10 -16.31
N MET A 44 13.31 -11.58 -15.54
CA MET A 44 12.13 -12.28 -16.06
C MET A 44 11.11 -11.33 -16.67
#